data_AF-A0A5C8KQY1-F1
#
_entry.id   AF-A0A5C8KQY1-F1
#
_cell.length_a   1.000
_cell.length_b   1.000
_cell.length_c   1.000
_cell.angle_alpha   90.00
_cell.angle_beta   90.00
_cell.angle_gamma   90.00
#
_symmetry.space_group_name_H-M   'P 1'
#
loop_
_entity.id
_entity.type
_entity.pdbx_description
1 polymer ?
#
loop_
_entity_poly.entity_id
_entity_poly.type
_entity_poly.pdbx_seq_one_letter_code
_entity_poly.pdbx_strand_id
1 'polypeptide(L)'
;MSEWKFDRDAIARFRFVRSTLDVDSGEAQLVYAFDDGPELVETVRFPGAPFRLDTARRAAVERALRLLHLIAGVSYYKAAVPAHIVVEDGALDPQTEALLVEVYENGLGEFAYRNGLALRGNVRFEHAGFPGSGSGGAPALGLSSRALVAIGGGKDSLVSIEALRRAGVEQTVGWIGSSQLIAACAQRTGLPTLTIQRALAPQLFDFNQNGAYNGHIPVTAVNSAILVVAALLHDHGQVVFSNERSASYGSLIPGTGEVNHQWSKGWDFEQRFAALVKSTVASDLVYYSLLRPLSELAVARQFARSDRYDAHFSSCNRNFHILGPRPASRWCGQCPKCHFVFLALAPFMPKPRLVAIFGANLLDEPRLAPGFDALIEYRDHKPFECVGEGQESRAAFAALAASPAWREDSLVQRFAREVQPQLGEQPGLASLLPAADTHGIPEAVWAKVSEDFRA
;
A
#
# COMPACT_ATOMS: atom_id res chain seq x y z
N MET A 1 24.77 9.82 32.45
CA MET A 1 23.79 9.90 31.35
C MET A 1 24.61 9.98 30.08
N SER A 2 24.58 8.97 29.21
CA SER A 2 25.45 8.95 28.04
C SER A 2 25.14 10.16 27.15
N GLU A 3 26.19 10.85 26.69
CA GLU A 3 26.12 11.94 25.71
C GLU A 3 25.81 11.42 24.30
N TRP A 4 24.91 10.42 24.17
CA TRP A 4 24.59 9.86 22.87
C TRP A 4 23.92 10.93 22.01
N LYS A 5 24.50 11.19 20.84
CA LYS A 5 23.96 12.10 19.82
C LYS A 5 23.78 11.31 18.55
N PHE A 6 22.67 11.55 17.87
CA PHE A 6 22.44 10.96 16.56
C PHE A 6 23.44 11.55 15.56
N ASP A 7 24.34 10.70 15.08
CA ASP A 7 25.18 10.95 13.92
C ASP A 7 24.95 9.80 12.94
N ARG A 8 24.21 10.10 11.88
CA ARG A 8 23.79 9.13 10.86
C ARG A 8 24.95 8.27 10.35
N ASP A 9 26.09 8.90 10.09
CA ASP A 9 27.22 8.24 9.43
C ASP A 9 28.07 7.42 10.42
N ALA A 10 27.88 7.64 11.73
CA ALA A 10 28.52 6.88 12.80
C ALA A 10 27.68 5.69 13.29
N ILE A 11 26.39 5.60 12.92
CA ILE A 11 25.52 4.49 13.33
C ILE A 11 26.01 3.18 12.72
N ALA A 12 26.36 2.20 13.57
CA ALA A 12 26.87 0.91 13.12
C ALA A 12 25.77 -0.17 13.06
N ARG A 13 24.79 -0.12 13.98
CA ARG A 13 23.77 -1.17 14.13
C ARG A 13 22.36 -0.59 14.27
N PHE A 14 21.41 -1.19 13.56
CA PHE A 14 19.98 -1.06 13.83
C PHE A 14 19.50 -2.31 14.57
N ARG A 15 18.82 -2.14 15.70
CA ARG A 15 18.46 -3.23 16.61
C ARG A 15 16.94 -3.34 16.76
N PHE A 16 16.40 -4.54 16.57
CA PHE A 16 15.06 -4.91 17.02
C PHE A 16 15.17 -5.42 18.45
N VAL A 17 14.70 -4.62 19.41
CA VAL A 17 14.91 -4.88 20.84
C VAL A 17 13.83 -5.81 21.38
N ARG A 18 12.56 -5.43 21.24
CA ARG A 18 11.41 -6.24 21.68
C ARG A 18 10.11 -5.78 21.03
N SER A 19 9.13 -6.67 21.03
CA SER A 19 7.73 -6.33 20.78
C SER A 19 6.83 -6.89 21.88
N THR A 20 5.82 -6.13 22.29
CA THR A 20 4.87 -6.53 23.33
C THR A 20 3.45 -6.11 22.96
N LEU A 21 2.46 -6.86 23.43
CA LEU A 21 1.03 -6.51 23.34
C LEU A 21 0.43 -6.60 24.74
N ASP A 22 -0.11 -5.48 25.21
CA ASP A 22 -0.98 -5.46 26.38
C ASP A 22 -2.41 -5.80 25.91
N VAL A 23 -2.88 -7.00 26.28
CA VAL A 23 -4.22 -7.48 25.90
C VAL A 23 -5.35 -6.73 26.62
N ASP A 24 -5.07 -6.08 27.75
CA ASP A 24 -6.09 -5.36 28.53
C ASP A 24 -6.35 -3.97 27.97
N SER A 25 -5.32 -3.29 27.45
CA SER A 25 -5.45 -1.98 26.81
C SER A 25 -5.49 -2.02 25.27
N GLY A 26 -5.09 -3.14 24.67
CA GLY A 26 -4.96 -3.31 23.22
C GLY A 26 -3.78 -2.56 22.60
N GLU A 27 -2.83 -2.09 23.41
CA GLU A 27 -1.63 -1.40 22.93
C GLU A 27 -0.50 -2.40 22.66
N ALA A 28 0.00 -2.39 21.42
CA ALA A 28 1.25 -3.00 21.05
C ALA A 28 2.38 -1.97 21.05
N GLN A 29 3.54 -2.35 21.59
CA GLN A 29 4.77 -1.57 21.56
C GLN A 29 5.83 -2.30 20.74
N LEU A 30 6.38 -1.62 19.74
CA LEU A 30 7.45 -2.11 18.87
C LEU A 30 8.70 -1.29 19.17
N VAL A 31 9.73 -1.93 19.74
CA VAL A 31 10.89 -1.22 20.29
C VAL A 31 12.13 -1.48 19.44
N TYR A 32 12.80 -0.39 19.06
CA TYR A 32 14.02 -0.39 18.27
C TYR A 32 15.11 0.44 18.93
N ALA A 33 16.36 0.30 18.49
CA ALA A 33 17.46 1.16 18.91
C ALA A 33 18.53 1.27 17.82
N PHE A 34 19.34 2.34 17.89
CA PHE A 34 20.59 2.45 17.15
C PHE A 34 21.76 2.33 18.11
N ASP A 35 22.67 1.38 17.86
CA ASP A 35 23.80 1.08 18.74
C ASP A 35 23.38 1.02 20.23
N ASP A 36 24.02 1.79 21.12
CA ASP A 36 23.66 1.95 22.53
C ASP A 36 22.84 3.23 22.80
N GLY A 37 22.18 3.74 21.76
CA GLY A 37 21.30 4.91 21.80
C GLY A 37 19.97 4.67 22.51
N PRO A 38 19.12 5.72 22.60
CA PRO A 38 17.82 5.62 23.25
C PRO A 38 16.88 4.67 22.51
N GLU A 39 15.98 4.04 23.27
CA GLU A 39 14.91 3.23 22.69
C GLU A 39 13.92 4.09 21.89
N LEU A 40 13.60 3.60 20.69
CA LEU A 40 12.59 4.12 19.78
C LEU A 40 11.35 3.24 19.93
N VAL A 41 10.29 3.76 20.56
CA VAL A 41 9.07 3.01 20.82
C VAL A 41 7.97 3.46 19.86
N GLU A 42 7.63 2.60 18.91
CA GLU A 42 6.42 2.73 18.10
C GLU A 42 5.24 2.11 18.85
N THR A 43 4.07 2.75 18.81
CA THR A 43 2.84 2.19 19.39
C THR A 43 1.78 1.95 18.32
N VAL A 44 1.08 0.82 18.46
CA VAL A 44 -0.10 0.47 17.65
C VAL A 44 -1.22 0.08 18.60
N ARG A 45 -2.35 0.80 18.57
CA ARG A 45 -3.50 0.53 19.45
C ARG A 45 -4.65 -0.08 18.67
N PHE A 46 -5.01 -1.30 19.05
CA PHE A 46 -6.15 -2.04 18.54
C PHE A 46 -7.36 -1.80 19.46
N PRO A 47 -8.47 -1.24 18.96
CA PRO A 47 -9.65 -1.02 19.79
C PRO A 47 -10.33 -2.36 20.13
N GLY A 48 -11.15 -2.42 21.19
CA GLY A 48 -11.91 -3.63 21.55
C GLY A 48 -11.30 -4.48 22.67
N ALA A 49 -10.21 -4.02 23.28
CA ALA A 49 -9.69 -4.58 24.52
C ALA A 49 -10.69 -4.43 25.69
N PRO A 50 -10.64 -5.30 26.73
CA PRO A 50 -9.66 -6.38 26.92
C PRO A 50 -9.91 -7.59 26.01
N PHE A 51 -8.84 -8.13 25.41
CA PHE A 51 -8.89 -9.29 24.54
C PHE A 51 -8.75 -10.60 25.33
N ARG A 52 -9.66 -11.53 25.08
CA ARG A 52 -9.60 -12.90 25.63
C ARG A 52 -9.08 -13.85 24.57
N LEU A 53 -7.86 -14.33 24.77
CA LEU A 53 -7.16 -15.21 23.84
C LEU A 53 -6.91 -16.56 24.50
N ASP A 54 -7.35 -17.64 23.85
CA ASP A 54 -6.87 -18.98 24.18
C ASP A 54 -5.38 -19.15 23.84
N THR A 55 -4.79 -20.28 24.21
CA THR A 55 -3.37 -20.56 24.01
C THR A 55 -2.95 -20.51 22.53
N ALA A 56 -3.78 -21.06 21.62
CA ALA A 56 -3.44 -21.13 20.21
C ALA A 56 -3.50 -19.74 19.54
N ARG A 57 -4.55 -18.98 19.84
CA ARG A 57 -4.73 -17.61 19.33
C ARG A 57 -3.70 -16.66 19.91
N ARG A 58 -3.33 -16.80 21.19
CA ARG A 58 -2.24 -16.03 21.80
C ARG A 58 -0.92 -16.24 21.07
N ALA A 59 -0.55 -17.50 20.80
CA ALA A 59 0.67 -17.81 20.06
C ALA A 59 0.64 -17.25 18.62
N ALA A 60 -0.51 -17.31 17.94
CA ALA A 60 -0.67 -16.72 16.61
C ALA A 60 -0.53 -15.18 16.63
N VAL A 61 -1.11 -14.51 17.63
CA VAL A 61 -0.98 -13.06 17.82
C VAL A 61 0.47 -12.66 18.11
N GLU A 62 1.20 -13.41 18.92
CA GLU A 62 2.62 -13.17 19.20
C GLU A 62 3.47 -13.29 17.93
N ARG A 63 3.22 -14.31 17.10
CA ARG A 63 3.90 -14.48 15.79
C ARG A 63 3.58 -13.34 14.82
N ALA A 64 2.31 -12.94 14.74
CA ALA A 64 1.88 -11.81 13.91
C ALA A 64 2.48 -10.47 14.39
N LEU A 65 2.56 -10.27 15.70
CA LEU A 65 3.17 -9.09 16.31
C LEU A 65 4.66 -9.01 16.03
N ARG A 66 5.37 -10.15 16.10
CA ARG A 66 6.78 -10.24 15.73
C ARG A 66 6.99 -9.88 14.27
N LEU A 67 6.15 -10.39 13.36
CA LEU A 67 6.20 -10.03 11.94
C LEU A 67 5.95 -8.52 11.72
N LEU A 68 4.99 -7.94 12.45
CA LEU A 68 4.73 -6.49 12.45
C LEU A 68 5.95 -5.70 12.94
N HIS A 69 6.59 -6.11 14.04
CA HIS A 69 7.80 -5.47 14.58
C HIS A 69 8.91 -5.42 13.54
N LEU A 70 9.17 -6.56 12.89
CA LEU A 70 10.21 -6.73 11.87
C LEU A 70 9.93 -5.89 10.61
N ILE A 71 8.69 -5.90 10.11
CA ILE A 71 8.30 -5.13 8.92
C ILE A 71 8.23 -3.62 9.20
N ALA A 72 7.66 -3.20 10.33
CA ALA A 72 7.54 -1.77 10.68
C ALA A 72 8.91 -1.12 10.92
N GLY A 73 9.92 -1.91 11.28
CA GLY A 73 11.30 -1.50 11.49
C GLY A 73 11.92 -0.74 10.32
N VAL A 74 11.45 -0.95 9.07
CA VAL A 74 11.89 -0.17 7.90
C VAL A 74 11.79 1.34 8.10
N SER A 75 10.80 1.77 8.90
CA SER A 75 10.56 3.19 9.21
C SER A 75 11.70 3.82 9.99
N TYR A 76 12.41 3.02 10.80
CA TYR A 76 13.54 3.43 11.62
C TYR A 76 14.86 3.11 10.94
N TYR A 77 15.05 1.89 10.43
CA TYR A 77 16.25 1.47 9.71
C TYR A 77 16.70 2.50 8.68
N LYS A 78 15.75 3.02 7.89
CA LYS A 78 16.04 4.00 6.84
C LYS A 78 16.72 5.27 7.36
N ALA A 79 16.58 5.63 8.63
CA ALA A 79 17.12 6.88 9.16
C ALA A 79 18.66 6.93 9.07
N ALA A 80 19.34 5.77 9.13
CA ALA A 80 20.79 5.68 9.04
C ALA A 80 21.32 4.58 8.11
N VAL A 81 20.49 3.59 7.75
CA VAL A 81 20.88 2.50 6.84
C VAL A 81 22.18 1.78 7.28
N PRO A 82 22.30 1.37 8.55
CA PRO A 82 23.51 0.70 9.03
C PRO A 82 23.71 -0.66 8.34
N ALA A 83 24.96 -1.10 8.28
CA ALA A 83 25.34 -2.39 7.69
C ALA A 83 24.83 -3.59 8.50
N HIS A 84 24.66 -3.43 9.80
CA HIS A 84 24.25 -4.50 10.71
C HIS A 84 22.81 -4.29 11.19
N ILE A 85 21.94 -5.25 10.90
CA ILE A 85 20.57 -5.29 11.39
C ILE A 85 20.47 -6.43 12.39
N VAL A 86 20.28 -6.13 13.68
CA VAL A 86 20.31 -7.11 14.76
C VAL A 86 18.91 -7.38 15.30
N VAL A 87 18.51 -8.64 15.35
CA VAL A 87 17.27 -9.12 15.97
C VAL A 87 17.58 -9.78 17.30
N GLU A 88 17.17 -9.14 18.39
CA GLU A 88 17.47 -9.61 19.75
C GLU A 88 16.44 -10.61 20.27
N ASP A 89 15.23 -10.59 19.71
CA ASP A 89 14.08 -11.39 20.16
C ASP A 89 14.01 -12.81 19.57
N GLY A 90 15.18 -13.41 19.28
CA GLY A 90 15.34 -14.80 18.85
C GLY A 90 15.62 -14.97 17.35
N ALA A 91 15.76 -16.23 16.92
CA ALA A 91 16.11 -16.55 15.53
C ALA A 91 14.99 -16.23 14.55
N LEU A 92 15.36 -15.92 13.30
CA LEU A 92 14.44 -15.84 12.16
C LEU A 92 14.40 -17.20 11.45
N ASP A 93 13.21 -17.63 11.03
CA ASP A 93 13.13 -18.74 10.08
C ASP A 93 13.47 -18.25 8.66
N PRO A 94 13.94 -19.15 7.77
CA PRO A 94 14.36 -18.75 6.43
C PRO A 94 13.28 -18.09 5.56
N GLN A 95 12.00 -18.41 5.76
CA GLN A 95 10.91 -17.80 4.98
C GLN A 95 10.66 -16.37 5.43
N THR A 96 10.65 -16.14 6.75
CA THR A 96 10.53 -14.79 7.32
C THR A 96 11.73 -13.93 6.92
N GLU A 97 12.96 -14.43 7.06
CA GLU A 97 14.16 -13.68 6.68
C GLU A 97 14.16 -13.31 5.19
N ALA A 98 13.83 -14.25 4.30
CA ALA A 98 13.76 -13.99 2.87
C ALA A 98 12.73 -12.90 2.52
N LEU A 99 11.55 -12.90 3.17
CA LEU A 99 10.57 -11.83 2.99
C LEU A 99 11.10 -10.48 3.50
N LEU A 100 11.79 -10.46 4.65
CA LEU A 100 12.31 -9.23 5.23
C LEU A 100 13.40 -8.60 4.36
N VAL A 101 14.31 -9.40 3.80
CA VAL A 101 15.29 -8.91 2.82
C VAL A 101 14.59 -8.22 1.66
N GLU A 102 13.57 -8.85 1.07
CA GLU A 102 12.78 -8.27 -0.02
C GLU A 102 12.07 -6.96 0.39
N VAL A 103 11.46 -6.92 1.58
CA VAL A 103 10.79 -5.72 2.11
C VAL A 103 11.77 -4.55 2.28
N TYR A 104 12.99 -4.82 2.72
CA TYR A 104 13.99 -3.80 2.96
C TYR A 104 14.70 -3.38 1.67
N GLU A 105 15.00 -4.30 0.76
CA GLU A 105 15.70 -3.97 -0.49
C GLU A 105 14.76 -3.35 -1.53
N ASN A 106 13.61 -3.99 -1.77
CA ASN A 106 12.67 -3.56 -2.82
C ASN A 106 11.62 -2.60 -2.29
N GLY A 107 11.14 -2.78 -1.05
CA GLY A 107 10.20 -1.86 -0.43
C GLY A 107 10.80 -0.47 -0.14
N LEU A 108 12.11 -0.37 0.08
CA LEU A 108 12.84 0.90 0.15
C LEU A 108 13.50 1.29 -1.18
N GLY A 109 13.14 0.67 -2.31
CA GLY A 109 13.80 0.89 -3.60
C GLY A 109 13.80 2.36 -4.06
N GLU A 110 12.66 3.05 -3.95
CA GLU A 110 12.62 4.49 -4.25
C GLU A 110 13.45 5.31 -3.25
N PHE A 111 13.36 4.98 -1.97
CA PHE A 111 14.14 5.65 -0.93
C PHE A 111 15.64 5.54 -1.24
N ALA A 112 16.09 4.34 -1.62
CA ALA A 112 17.47 4.08 -1.97
C ALA A 112 17.87 4.89 -3.22
N TYR A 113 17.05 4.85 -4.27
CA TYR A 113 17.28 5.62 -5.49
C TYR A 113 17.43 7.12 -5.21
N ARG A 114 16.50 7.73 -4.46
CA ARG A 114 16.51 9.17 -4.18
C ARG A 114 17.67 9.62 -3.30
N ASN A 115 18.19 8.72 -2.46
CA ASN A 115 19.30 9.03 -1.55
C ASN A 115 20.67 8.54 -2.10
N GLY A 116 20.73 7.99 -3.32
CA GLY A 116 21.96 7.47 -3.90
C GLY A 116 22.52 6.24 -3.18
N LEU A 117 21.66 5.44 -2.56
CA LEU A 117 22.03 4.27 -1.77
C LEU A 117 21.88 2.98 -2.58
N ALA A 118 22.71 1.99 -2.29
CA ALA A 118 22.63 0.65 -2.85
C ALA A 118 22.20 -0.36 -1.78
N LEU A 119 20.91 -0.69 -1.72
CA LEU A 119 20.39 -1.66 -0.74
C LEU A 119 20.41 -3.10 -1.26
N ARG A 120 20.23 -3.30 -2.57
CA ARG A 120 20.13 -4.64 -3.17
C ARG A 120 21.38 -5.48 -2.93
N GLY A 121 21.20 -6.67 -2.37
CA GLY A 121 22.26 -7.61 -1.98
C GLY A 121 23.01 -7.23 -0.69
N ASN A 122 22.65 -6.12 -0.04
CA ASN A 122 23.38 -5.58 1.12
C ASN A 122 22.59 -5.69 2.43
N VAL A 123 21.31 -6.09 2.39
CA VAL A 123 20.51 -6.25 3.60
C VAL A 123 20.74 -7.64 4.21
N ARG A 124 21.15 -7.68 5.48
CA ARG A 124 21.37 -8.93 6.23
C ARG A 124 20.90 -8.79 7.66
N PHE A 125 20.20 -9.81 8.16
CA PHE A 125 19.73 -9.86 9.54
C PHE A 125 20.64 -10.75 10.38
N GLU A 126 21.17 -10.21 11.46
CA GLU A 126 21.91 -10.93 12.48
C GLU A 126 20.94 -11.25 13.62
N HIS A 127 20.84 -12.50 14.05
CA HIS A 127 19.88 -12.87 15.09
C HIS A 127 20.47 -13.85 16.09
N ALA A 128 20.06 -13.72 17.35
CA ALA A 128 20.51 -14.61 18.41
C ALA A 128 19.79 -15.98 18.33
N GLY A 129 20.58 -17.05 18.31
CA GLY A 129 20.09 -18.43 18.35
C GLY A 129 20.19 -19.17 17.01
N PHE A 130 20.18 -20.50 17.06
CA PHE A 130 20.10 -21.35 15.88
C PHE A 130 18.64 -21.41 15.40
N PRO A 131 18.37 -21.43 14.08
CA PRO A 131 17.03 -21.69 13.56
C PRO A 131 16.62 -23.11 13.96
N GLY A 132 15.94 -23.23 15.11
CA GLY A 132 15.57 -24.53 15.68
C GLY A 132 14.87 -24.43 17.04
N SER A 133 13.53 -24.48 17.02
CA SER A 133 12.61 -25.05 18.04
C SER A 133 11.16 -24.50 17.97
N GLY A 134 10.87 -23.56 17.06
CA GLY A 134 9.51 -23.05 16.80
C GLY A 134 8.73 -23.78 15.69
N SER A 135 9.15 -24.98 15.28
CA SER A 135 8.72 -25.66 14.05
C SER A 135 7.33 -26.32 14.10
N GLY A 136 6.42 -25.79 14.91
CA GLY A 136 5.00 -26.12 14.77
C GLY A 136 4.40 -25.26 13.67
N GLY A 137 3.95 -25.88 12.58
CA GLY A 137 3.20 -25.19 11.53
C GLY A 137 2.06 -24.36 12.11
N ALA A 138 1.64 -23.31 11.41
CA ALA A 138 0.57 -22.44 11.88
C ALA A 138 -0.69 -23.24 12.28
N PRO A 139 -1.28 -22.98 13.46
CA PRO A 139 -2.51 -23.63 13.87
C PRO A 139 -3.67 -23.21 12.95
N ALA A 140 -4.71 -24.04 12.86
CA ALA A 140 -6.04 -23.58 12.43
C ALA A 140 -6.76 -23.05 13.68
N LEU A 141 -7.23 -21.80 13.63
CA LEU A 141 -7.82 -21.11 14.78
C LEU A 141 -9.36 -21.13 14.79
N GLY A 142 -9.98 -21.62 13.72
CA GLY A 142 -11.43 -21.59 13.53
C GLY A 142 -11.96 -20.18 13.32
N LEU A 143 -11.22 -19.34 12.57
CA LEU A 143 -11.58 -17.93 12.36
C LEU A 143 -12.90 -17.81 11.57
N SER A 144 -13.68 -16.77 11.85
CA SER A 144 -14.90 -16.50 11.10
C SER A 144 -14.61 -16.22 9.62
N SER A 145 -15.56 -16.47 8.73
CA SER A 145 -15.43 -16.12 7.31
C SER A 145 -15.48 -14.61 7.02
N ARG A 146 -15.58 -13.76 8.05
CA ARG A 146 -15.69 -12.30 7.89
C ARG A 146 -14.38 -11.70 7.38
N ALA A 147 -14.48 -10.76 6.46
CA ALA A 147 -13.35 -10.02 5.92
C ALA A 147 -13.08 -8.72 6.68
N LEU A 148 -11.83 -8.52 7.09
CA LEU A 148 -11.28 -7.22 7.44
C LEU A 148 -10.73 -6.57 6.17
N VAL A 149 -11.47 -5.61 5.63
CA VAL A 149 -11.17 -4.96 4.34
C VAL A 149 -10.47 -3.64 4.58
N ALA A 150 -9.25 -3.49 4.05
CA ALA A 150 -8.50 -2.25 4.14
C ALA A 150 -9.20 -1.13 3.35
N ILE A 151 -9.42 0.03 3.99
CA ILE A 151 -9.97 1.22 3.33
C ILE A 151 -8.97 2.38 3.32
N GLY A 152 -8.72 2.94 2.13
CA GLY A 152 -7.79 4.04 1.92
C GLY A 152 -8.45 5.38 1.56
N GLY A 153 -9.78 5.42 1.42
CA GLY A 153 -10.54 6.62 1.00
C GLY A 153 -10.47 6.93 -0.50
N GLY A 154 -9.68 6.17 -1.26
CA GLY A 154 -9.60 6.24 -2.71
C GLY A 154 -10.55 5.28 -3.42
N LYS A 155 -10.54 5.35 -4.76
CA LYS A 155 -11.43 4.56 -5.64
C LYS A 155 -11.34 3.04 -5.41
N ASP A 156 -10.13 2.52 -5.20
CA ASP A 156 -9.83 1.08 -5.24
C ASP A 156 -10.51 0.32 -4.09
N SER A 157 -10.33 0.84 -2.87
CA SER A 157 -10.99 0.26 -1.69
C SER A 157 -12.50 0.25 -1.83
N LEU A 158 -13.08 1.29 -2.44
CA LEU A 158 -14.52 1.37 -2.64
C LEU A 158 -15.02 0.34 -3.66
N VAL A 159 -14.29 0.12 -4.76
CA VAL A 159 -14.60 -0.96 -5.70
C VAL A 159 -14.58 -2.32 -5.01
N SER A 160 -13.56 -2.59 -4.18
CA SER A 160 -13.46 -3.87 -3.48
C SER A 160 -14.60 -4.09 -2.50
N ILE A 161 -14.92 -3.07 -1.69
CA ILE A 161 -16.00 -3.11 -0.71
C ILE A 161 -17.36 -3.38 -1.37
N GLU A 162 -17.64 -2.70 -2.48
CA GLU A 162 -18.89 -2.91 -3.21
C GLU A 162 -18.95 -4.29 -3.89
N ALA A 163 -17.84 -4.78 -4.46
CA ALA A 163 -17.78 -6.10 -5.08
C ALA A 163 -17.99 -7.22 -4.03
N LEU A 164 -17.32 -7.14 -2.88
CA LEU A 164 -17.52 -8.07 -1.76
C LEU A 164 -18.94 -8.02 -1.20
N ARG A 165 -19.54 -6.83 -1.16
CA ARG A 165 -20.94 -6.68 -0.71
C ARG A 165 -21.89 -7.40 -1.65
N ARG A 166 -21.73 -7.25 -2.97
CA ARG A 166 -22.52 -7.98 -3.97
C ARG A 166 -22.30 -9.49 -3.89
N ALA A 167 -21.09 -9.93 -3.59
CA ALA A 167 -20.76 -11.34 -3.36
C ALA A 167 -21.29 -11.92 -2.03
N GLY A 168 -21.92 -11.09 -1.18
CA GLY A 168 -22.46 -11.51 0.12
C GLY A 168 -21.39 -11.84 1.16
N VAL A 169 -20.19 -11.26 1.04
CA VAL A 169 -19.13 -11.43 2.04
C VAL A 169 -19.37 -10.44 3.18
N GLU A 170 -19.43 -10.95 4.42
CA GLU A 170 -19.48 -10.10 5.62
C GLU A 170 -18.17 -9.33 5.78
N GLN A 171 -18.27 -8.04 6.11
CA GLN A 171 -17.13 -7.13 6.11
C GLN A 171 -17.07 -6.24 7.34
N THR A 172 -15.85 -5.98 7.78
CA THR A 172 -15.49 -4.83 8.62
C THR A 172 -14.47 -4.01 7.84
N VAL A 173 -14.68 -2.70 7.70
CA VAL A 173 -13.73 -1.83 6.99
C VAL A 173 -12.73 -1.24 7.98
N GLY A 174 -11.45 -1.52 7.75
CA GLY A 174 -10.35 -1.19 8.66
C GLY A 174 -9.39 -0.16 8.06
N TRP A 175 -8.92 0.79 8.86
CA TRP A 175 -7.81 1.67 8.47
C TRP A 175 -6.93 2.06 9.65
N ILE A 176 -5.70 2.48 9.32
CA ILE A 176 -4.68 2.89 10.28
C ILE A 176 -4.60 4.42 10.28
N GLY A 177 -4.55 5.01 11.48
CA GLY A 177 -4.39 6.45 11.70
C GLY A 177 -5.71 7.22 11.80
N SER A 178 -5.62 8.54 11.69
CA SER A 178 -6.70 9.50 12.03
C SER A 178 -7.25 10.29 10.84
N SER A 179 -7.09 9.78 9.62
CA SER A 179 -7.54 10.49 8.41
C SER A 179 -9.06 10.66 8.38
N GLN A 180 -9.51 11.92 8.45
CA GLN A 180 -10.93 12.28 8.35
C GLN A 180 -11.51 11.95 6.97
N LEU A 181 -10.68 11.97 5.92
CA LEU A 181 -11.11 11.61 4.57
C LEU A 181 -11.46 10.13 4.49
N ILE A 182 -10.59 9.27 5.06
CA ILE A 182 -10.86 7.82 5.13
C ILE A 182 -12.08 7.56 6.01
N ALA A 183 -12.18 8.23 7.16
CA ALA A 183 -13.32 8.08 8.06
C ALA A 183 -14.66 8.44 7.38
N ALA A 184 -14.72 9.53 6.61
CA ALA A 184 -15.91 9.92 5.85
C ALA A 184 -16.28 8.88 4.78
N CYS A 185 -15.30 8.34 4.05
CA CYS A 185 -15.52 7.24 3.11
C CYS A 185 -16.03 5.98 3.83
N ALA A 186 -15.40 5.59 4.94
CA ALA A 186 -15.78 4.42 5.73
C ALA A 186 -17.22 4.54 6.22
N GLN A 187 -17.61 5.68 6.79
CA GLN A 187 -18.97 5.94 7.22
C GLN A 187 -19.98 5.83 6.05
N ARG A 188 -19.63 6.35 4.86
CA ARG A 188 -20.48 6.28 3.68
C ARG A 188 -20.75 4.85 3.20
N THR A 189 -19.87 3.90 3.52
CA THR A 189 -20.09 2.48 3.19
C THR A 189 -21.26 1.87 3.97
N GLY A 190 -21.55 2.38 5.17
CA GLY A 190 -22.55 1.81 6.09
C GLY A 190 -22.14 0.47 6.72
N LEU A 191 -20.86 0.11 6.65
CA LEU A 191 -20.32 -1.13 7.24
C LEU A 191 -19.72 -0.89 8.64
N PRO A 192 -19.60 -1.94 9.47
CA PRO A 192 -18.81 -1.88 10.70
C PRO A 192 -17.39 -1.39 10.40
N THR A 193 -16.87 -0.52 11.26
CA THR A 193 -15.55 0.10 11.11
C THR A 193 -14.56 -0.38 12.16
N LEU A 194 -13.28 -0.43 11.81
CA LEU A 194 -12.18 -0.68 12.73
C LEU A 194 -11.07 0.35 12.51
N THR A 195 -10.90 1.30 13.43
CA THR A 195 -9.83 2.31 13.35
C THR A 195 -8.69 1.93 14.28
N ILE A 196 -7.52 1.70 13.71
CA ILE A 196 -6.31 1.32 14.45
C ILE A 196 -5.42 2.57 14.56
N GLN A 197 -4.97 2.90 15.76
CA GLN A 197 -4.08 4.03 15.95
C GLN A 197 -2.63 3.57 15.82
N ARG A 198 -1.78 4.38 15.20
CA ARG A 198 -0.35 4.14 15.08
C ARG A 198 0.38 5.44 15.38
N ALA A 199 1.39 5.39 16.25
CA ALA A 199 2.27 6.51 16.53
C ALA A 199 3.73 6.08 16.45
N LEU A 200 4.49 6.74 15.58
CA LEU A 200 5.94 6.56 15.47
C LEU A 200 6.63 7.12 16.73
N ALA A 201 7.82 6.59 17.05
CA ALA A 201 8.63 7.13 18.15
C ALA A 201 8.93 8.62 17.92
N PRO A 202 8.65 9.52 18.88
CA PRO A 202 8.88 10.96 18.73
C PRO A 202 10.33 11.32 18.34
N GLN A 203 11.30 10.57 18.86
CA GLN A 203 12.72 10.77 18.60
C GLN A 203 13.10 10.62 17.12
N LEU A 204 12.32 9.88 16.32
CA LEU A 204 12.55 9.77 14.89
C LEU A 204 12.38 11.12 14.18
N PHE A 205 11.49 12.00 14.67
CA PHE A 205 11.33 13.35 14.12
C PHE A 205 12.52 14.24 14.46
N ASP A 206 13.15 14.03 15.62
CA ASP A 206 14.37 14.72 16.00
C ASP A 206 15.55 14.24 15.15
N PHE A 207 15.65 12.93 14.86
CA PHE A 207 16.70 12.39 13.99
C PHE A 207 16.58 12.94 12.56
N ASN A 208 15.36 13.11 12.03
CA ASN A 208 15.14 13.76 10.74
C ASN A 208 15.65 15.21 10.71
N GLN A 209 15.52 15.96 11.81
CA GLN A 209 16.09 17.31 11.92
C GLN A 209 17.62 17.29 12.01
N ASN A 210 18.20 16.19 12.50
CA ASN A 210 19.64 15.98 12.66
C ASN A 210 20.26 15.18 11.49
N GLY A 211 19.67 15.25 10.29
CA GLY A 211 20.30 14.74 9.07
C GLY A 211 20.06 13.26 8.76
N ALA A 212 19.13 12.59 9.45
CA ALA A 212 18.70 11.25 9.07
C ALA A 212 18.23 11.21 7.60
N TYR A 213 18.47 10.08 6.93
CA TYR A 213 17.88 9.90 5.61
C TYR A 213 16.35 9.84 5.73
N ASN A 214 15.68 10.40 4.72
CA ASN A 214 14.23 10.41 4.65
C ASN A 214 13.76 10.06 3.24
N GLY A 215 12.50 9.63 3.13
CA GLY A 215 11.90 9.18 1.88
C GLY A 215 10.84 8.12 2.06
N HIS A 216 10.45 7.52 0.94
CA HIS A 216 9.39 6.51 0.85
C HIS A 216 9.64 5.31 1.77
N ILE A 217 8.55 4.72 2.27
CA ILE A 217 8.56 3.42 2.97
C ILE A 217 7.46 2.52 2.39
N PRO A 218 7.60 1.19 2.46
CA PRO A 218 6.59 0.24 1.99
C PRO A 218 5.38 0.21 2.96
N VAL A 219 4.60 1.29 2.99
CA VAL A 219 3.50 1.49 3.95
C VAL A 219 2.42 0.40 3.84
N THR A 220 2.20 -0.16 2.65
CA THR A 220 1.27 -1.28 2.47
C THR A 220 1.74 -2.49 3.25
N ALA A 221 3.04 -2.83 3.21
CA ALA A 221 3.56 -3.97 3.97
C ALA A 221 3.36 -3.81 5.49
N VAL A 222 3.60 -2.59 6.01
CA VAL A 222 3.35 -2.27 7.42
C VAL A 222 1.86 -2.42 7.75
N ASN A 223 0.99 -1.83 6.93
CA ASN A 223 -0.47 -1.94 7.12
C ASN A 223 -0.96 -3.39 7.02
N SER A 224 -0.38 -4.20 6.14
CA SER A 224 -0.70 -5.63 6.01
C SER A 224 -0.41 -6.38 7.30
N ALA A 225 0.77 -6.16 7.90
CA ALA A 225 1.13 -6.77 9.18
C ALA A 225 0.22 -6.28 10.33
N ILE A 226 -0.13 -4.99 10.36
CA ILE A 226 -1.08 -4.44 11.34
C ILE A 226 -2.46 -5.13 11.20
N LEU A 227 -2.98 -5.27 9.97
CA LEU A 227 -4.29 -5.86 9.75
C LEU A 227 -4.32 -7.37 10.02
N VAL A 228 -3.20 -8.08 9.87
CA VAL A 228 -3.09 -9.49 10.31
C VAL A 228 -3.24 -9.61 11.82
N VAL A 229 -2.55 -8.74 12.61
CA VAL A 229 -2.73 -8.72 14.07
C VAL A 229 -4.17 -8.39 14.43
N ALA A 230 -4.75 -7.37 13.80
CA ALA A 230 -6.13 -6.97 14.05
C ALA A 230 -7.13 -8.10 13.73
N ALA A 231 -6.94 -8.82 12.62
CA ALA A 231 -7.81 -9.92 12.23
C ALA A 231 -7.85 -11.02 13.30
N LEU A 232 -6.70 -11.38 13.89
CA LEU A 232 -6.63 -12.37 14.96
C LEU A 232 -7.31 -11.90 16.25
N LEU A 233 -7.16 -10.62 16.60
CA LEU A 233 -7.78 -10.02 17.79
C LEU A 233 -9.30 -9.90 17.67
N HIS A 234 -9.82 -9.75 16.45
CA HIS A 234 -11.23 -9.50 16.16
C HIS A 234 -11.97 -10.66 15.48
N ASP A 235 -11.33 -11.83 15.38
CA ASP A 235 -11.92 -13.04 14.81
C ASP A 235 -12.28 -12.94 13.31
N HIS A 236 -11.48 -12.21 12.52
CA HIS A 236 -11.60 -12.15 11.06
C HIS A 236 -10.72 -13.22 10.40
N GLY A 237 -11.30 -14.08 9.57
CA GLY A 237 -10.56 -15.09 8.80
C GLY A 237 -10.00 -14.59 7.47
N GLN A 238 -10.29 -13.35 7.08
CA GLN A 238 -9.75 -12.77 5.85
C GLN A 238 -9.24 -11.34 6.09
N VAL A 239 -8.05 -11.02 5.57
CA VAL A 239 -7.52 -9.67 5.42
C VAL A 239 -7.50 -9.34 3.93
N VAL A 240 -8.25 -8.31 3.54
CA VAL A 240 -8.47 -7.99 2.12
C VAL A 240 -7.97 -6.59 1.80
N PHE A 241 -7.04 -6.51 0.85
CA PHE A 241 -6.57 -5.26 0.26
C PHE A 241 -7.20 -5.02 -1.12
N SER A 242 -6.94 -3.84 -1.66
CA SER A 242 -7.45 -3.40 -2.96
C SER A 242 -6.33 -3.05 -3.93
N ASN A 243 -5.19 -3.73 -3.83
CA ASN A 243 -4.09 -3.54 -4.77
C ASN A 243 -4.40 -4.24 -6.09
N GLU A 244 -4.12 -3.57 -7.18
CA GLU A 244 -4.37 -4.05 -8.54
C GLU A 244 -3.07 -4.45 -9.25
N ARG A 245 -3.16 -4.98 -10.47
CA ARG A 245 -2.02 -5.55 -11.21
C ARG A 245 -0.93 -4.54 -11.54
N SER A 246 -1.29 -3.32 -11.95
CA SER A 246 -0.41 -2.25 -12.37
C SER A 246 0.50 -1.73 -11.24
N ALA A 247 0.17 -2.03 -9.98
CA ALA A 247 1.03 -1.77 -8.83
C ALA A 247 2.28 -2.66 -8.80
N SER A 248 2.29 -3.76 -9.56
CA SER A 248 3.49 -4.60 -9.75
C SER A 248 4.51 -3.98 -10.70
N TYR A 249 4.15 -2.93 -11.47
CA TYR A 249 5.04 -2.24 -12.40
C TYR A 249 5.64 -0.97 -11.79
N GLY A 250 6.96 -0.94 -11.69
CA GLY A 250 7.78 0.18 -11.26
C GLY A 250 8.32 1.04 -12.41
N SER A 251 9.07 2.07 -12.05
CA SER A 251 9.72 2.98 -13.01
C SER A 251 10.98 2.31 -13.57
N LEU A 252 11.08 2.23 -14.90
CA LEU A 252 12.28 1.76 -15.59
C LEU A 252 13.27 2.92 -15.75
N ILE A 253 14.31 2.94 -14.92
CA ILE A 253 15.26 4.05 -14.86
C ILE A 253 16.64 3.58 -15.36
N PRO A 254 17.20 4.22 -16.42
CA PRO A 254 18.52 3.88 -16.94
C PRO A 254 19.59 3.82 -15.84
N GLY A 255 20.34 2.73 -15.80
CA GLY A 255 21.44 2.54 -14.84
C GLY A 255 21.04 2.01 -13.46
N THR A 256 19.75 1.87 -13.14
CA THR A 256 19.30 1.43 -11.79
C THR A 256 18.39 0.18 -11.79
N GLY A 257 18.02 -0.30 -12.98
CA GLY A 257 16.98 -1.31 -13.14
C GLY A 257 15.59 -0.75 -12.84
N GLU A 258 14.63 -1.62 -12.53
CA GLU A 258 13.29 -1.21 -12.11
C GLU A 258 13.29 -0.68 -10.68
N VAL A 259 12.64 0.46 -10.44
CA VAL A 259 12.40 1.03 -9.11
C VAL A 259 10.91 1.18 -8.89
N ASN A 260 10.31 0.34 -8.04
CA ASN A 260 8.86 0.32 -7.84
C ASN A 260 8.43 1.04 -6.54
N HIS A 261 7.89 2.26 -6.66
CA HIS A 261 7.24 3.03 -5.56
C HIS A 261 6.12 2.24 -4.85
N GLN A 262 5.51 1.30 -5.55
CA GLN A 262 4.38 0.51 -5.08
C GLN A 262 4.75 -0.94 -4.84
N TRP A 263 6.04 -1.29 -4.66
CA TRP A 263 6.46 -2.69 -4.56
C TRP A 263 5.67 -3.50 -3.51
N SER A 264 5.39 -2.91 -2.34
CA SER A 264 4.58 -3.54 -1.28
C SER A 264 3.08 -3.68 -1.60
N LYS A 265 2.62 -3.16 -2.73
CA LYS A 265 1.32 -3.41 -3.34
C LYS A 265 1.42 -4.39 -4.52
N GLY A 266 2.61 -4.82 -4.91
CA GLY A 266 2.85 -5.74 -6.02
C GLY A 266 2.52 -7.19 -5.69
N TRP A 267 2.44 -8.01 -6.72
CA TRP A 267 2.10 -9.43 -6.60
C TRP A 267 3.17 -10.23 -5.83
N ASP A 268 4.45 -9.94 -6.05
CA ASP A 268 5.55 -10.63 -5.39
C ASP A 268 5.50 -10.52 -3.87
N PHE A 269 5.25 -9.31 -3.35
CA PHE A 269 5.03 -9.10 -1.92
C PHE A 269 3.79 -9.84 -1.43
N GLU A 270 2.65 -9.68 -2.13
CA GLU A 270 1.38 -10.26 -1.74
C GLU A 270 1.45 -11.78 -1.60
N GLN A 271 1.97 -12.49 -2.61
CA GLN A 271 2.03 -13.95 -2.59
C GLN A 271 2.95 -14.49 -1.48
N ARG A 272 4.08 -13.80 -1.23
CA ARG A 272 5.06 -14.22 -0.21
C ARG A 272 4.55 -13.94 1.19
N PHE A 273 3.96 -12.76 1.41
CA PHE A 273 3.34 -12.39 2.68
C PHE A 273 2.15 -13.30 2.99
N ALA A 274 1.27 -13.58 2.02
CA ALA A 274 0.16 -14.51 2.20
C ALA A 274 0.63 -15.92 2.58
N ALA A 275 1.65 -16.43 1.88
CA ALA A 275 2.24 -17.73 2.17
C ALA A 275 2.83 -17.78 3.59
N LEU A 276 3.54 -16.73 4.01
CA LEU A 276 4.14 -16.64 5.34
C LEU A 276 3.08 -16.57 6.44
N VAL A 277 2.03 -15.74 6.27
CA VAL A 277 0.90 -15.68 7.22
C VAL A 277 0.26 -17.05 7.38
N LYS A 278 0.02 -17.75 6.26
CA LYS A 278 -0.58 -19.09 6.29
C LYS A 278 0.32 -20.15 6.92
N SER A 279 1.64 -20.09 6.69
CA SER A 279 2.58 -21.12 7.20
C SER A 279 3.01 -20.89 8.64
N THR A 280 3.11 -19.63 9.08
CA THR A 280 3.68 -19.27 10.39
C THR A 280 2.66 -18.72 11.38
N VAL A 281 1.66 -17.95 10.94
CA VAL A 281 0.72 -17.23 11.84
C VAL A 281 -0.54 -18.05 12.11
N ALA A 282 -1.36 -18.27 11.08
CA ALA A 282 -2.61 -19.04 11.18
C ALA A 282 -2.95 -19.66 9.82
N SER A 283 -3.15 -20.97 9.78
CA SER A 283 -3.34 -21.73 8.53
C SER A 283 -4.67 -21.47 7.84
N ASP A 284 -5.64 -20.93 8.58
CA ASP A 284 -6.99 -20.55 8.15
C ASP A 284 -7.19 -19.02 8.05
N LEU A 285 -6.13 -18.21 8.24
CA LEU A 285 -6.16 -16.77 7.96
C LEU A 285 -5.74 -16.52 6.50
N VAL A 286 -6.64 -15.93 5.72
CA VAL A 286 -6.40 -15.64 4.31
C VAL A 286 -6.01 -14.18 4.13
N TYR A 287 -4.92 -13.90 3.41
CA TYR A 287 -4.50 -12.56 3.00
C TYR A 287 -4.46 -12.47 1.48
N TYR A 288 -5.11 -11.46 0.89
CA TYR A 288 -5.11 -11.24 -0.56
C TYR A 288 -5.53 -9.81 -0.95
N SER A 289 -5.25 -9.39 -2.18
CA SER A 289 -5.85 -8.19 -2.77
C SER A 289 -6.96 -8.56 -3.75
N LEU A 290 -8.18 -8.04 -3.52
CA LEU A 290 -9.34 -8.40 -4.36
C LEU A 290 -9.20 -7.89 -5.81
N LEU A 291 -8.48 -6.78 -6.01
CA LEU A 291 -8.32 -6.16 -7.33
C LEU A 291 -7.10 -6.66 -8.10
N ARG A 292 -6.31 -7.59 -7.53
CA ARG A 292 -5.11 -8.13 -8.16
C ARG A 292 -5.30 -8.54 -9.64
N PRO A 293 -6.43 -9.14 -10.05
CA PRO A 293 -6.69 -9.47 -11.45
C PRO A 293 -6.82 -8.27 -12.40
N LEU A 294 -7.21 -7.10 -11.88
CA LEU A 294 -7.59 -5.93 -12.67
C LEU A 294 -6.39 -5.01 -12.90
N SER A 295 -6.42 -4.28 -14.01
CA SER A 295 -5.59 -3.09 -14.22
C SER A 295 -6.21 -1.87 -13.52
N GLU A 296 -5.45 -0.80 -13.29
CA GLU A 296 -6.00 0.47 -12.77
C GLU A 296 -7.17 0.99 -13.64
N LEU A 297 -7.13 0.83 -14.97
CA LEU A 297 -8.23 1.20 -15.87
C LEU A 297 -9.47 0.32 -15.69
N ALA A 298 -9.30 -0.99 -15.52
CA ALA A 298 -10.43 -1.87 -15.20
C ALA A 298 -11.06 -1.47 -13.86
N VAL A 299 -10.25 -1.11 -12.86
CA VAL A 299 -10.74 -0.58 -11.58
C VAL A 299 -11.47 0.75 -11.77
N ALA A 300 -10.94 1.67 -12.57
CA ALA A 300 -11.57 2.94 -12.89
C ALA A 300 -12.95 2.75 -13.56
N ARG A 301 -13.06 1.79 -14.50
CA ARG A 301 -14.32 1.38 -15.12
C ARG A 301 -15.32 0.86 -14.10
N GLN A 302 -14.88 0.00 -13.17
CA GLN A 302 -15.75 -0.52 -12.11
C GLN A 302 -16.24 0.59 -11.18
N PHE A 303 -15.35 1.51 -10.78
CA PHE A 303 -15.71 2.65 -9.95
C PHE A 303 -16.74 3.56 -10.63
N ALA A 304 -16.62 3.79 -11.94
CA ALA A 304 -17.50 4.68 -12.69
C ALA A 304 -18.97 4.26 -12.72
N ARG A 305 -19.30 3.01 -12.40
CA ARG A 305 -20.67 2.47 -12.38
C ARG A 305 -21.56 3.04 -11.28
N SER A 306 -20.98 3.66 -10.26
CA SER A 306 -21.70 4.19 -9.12
C SER A 306 -21.29 5.63 -8.86
N ASP A 307 -22.25 6.48 -8.52
CA ASP A 307 -22.06 7.88 -8.08
C ASP A 307 -22.08 8.03 -6.55
N ARG A 308 -22.31 6.92 -5.82
CA ARG A 308 -22.51 6.89 -4.36
C ARG A 308 -21.42 7.61 -3.56
N TYR A 309 -20.21 7.66 -4.11
CA TYR A 309 -19.02 8.14 -3.46
C TYR A 309 -18.45 9.45 -4.03
N ASP A 310 -19.04 10.02 -5.09
CA ASP A 310 -18.50 11.19 -5.83
C ASP A 310 -18.15 12.37 -4.91
N ALA A 311 -18.96 12.60 -3.88
CA ALA A 311 -18.79 13.68 -2.91
C ALA A 311 -17.84 13.35 -1.73
N HIS A 312 -17.28 12.13 -1.67
CA HIS A 312 -16.54 11.64 -0.51
C HIS A 312 -15.12 11.19 -0.84
N PHE A 313 -14.92 10.46 -1.94
CA PHE A 313 -13.63 9.85 -2.22
C PHE A 313 -12.55 10.86 -2.61
N SER A 314 -11.30 10.49 -2.33
CA SER A 314 -10.13 11.12 -2.93
C SER A 314 -8.95 10.17 -2.89
N SER A 315 -8.22 10.13 -4.01
CA SER A 315 -6.93 9.46 -4.07
C SER A 315 -5.77 10.46 -4.08
N CYS A 316 -5.99 11.76 -3.82
CA CYS A 316 -4.92 12.76 -3.86
C CYS A 316 -3.90 12.53 -2.73
N ASN A 317 -2.65 12.21 -3.10
CA ASN A 317 -1.61 11.86 -2.13
C ASN A 317 -1.23 13.02 -1.20
N ARG A 318 -1.42 14.28 -1.63
CA ARG A 318 -1.21 15.46 -0.78
C ARG A 318 -2.13 15.50 0.46
N ASN A 319 -3.25 14.77 0.47
CA ASN A 319 -4.12 14.66 1.65
C ASN A 319 -3.48 13.88 2.81
N PHE A 320 -2.46 13.07 2.51
CA PHE A 320 -1.91 12.07 3.44
C PHE A 320 -0.48 12.40 3.88
N HIS A 321 0.02 13.60 3.55
CA HIS A 321 1.29 14.08 4.09
C HIS A 321 1.20 14.19 5.63
N ILE A 322 2.22 13.68 6.33
CA ILE A 322 2.33 13.72 7.79
C ILE A 322 2.59 15.17 8.25
N LEU A 323 3.49 15.88 7.54
CA LEU A 323 3.86 17.27 7.81
C LEU A 323 3.51 18.15 6.59
N GLY A 324 3.17 19.41 6.86
CA GLY A 324 2.88 20.42 5.83
C GLY A 324 1.39 20.66 5.57
N PRO A 325 1.06 21.67 4.74
CA PRO A 325 -0.32 22.06 4.47
C PRO A 325 -1.03 20.98 3.63
N ARG A 326 -2.25 20.62 4.06
CA ARG A 326 -3.17 19.79 3.29
C ARG A 326 -3.99 20.68 2.34
N PRO A 327 -4.42 20.17 1.17
CA PRO A 327 -5.24 20.97 0.26
C PRO A 327 -6.60 21.32 0.90
N ALA A 328 -7.11 22.51 0.57
CA ALA A 328 -8.43 22.97 1.04
C ALA A 328 -9.59 22.16 0.43
N SER A 329 -9.37 21.60 -0.76
CA SER A 329 -10.27 20.69 -1.45
C SER A 329 -9.75 19.25 -1.39
N ARG A 330 -10.63 18.27 -1.60
CA ARG A 330 -10.24 16.85 -1.70
C ARG A 330 -9.24 16.57 -2.84
N TRP A 331 -9.24 17.40 -3.89
CA TRP A 331 -8.43 17.23 -5.08
C TRP A 331 -7.60 18.48 -5.34
N CYS A 332 -6.27 18.35 -5.30
CA CYS A 332 -5.39 19.49 -5.57
C CYS A 332 -5.29 19.85 -7.07
N GLY A 333 -5.67 18.94 -7.97
CA GLY A 333 -5.61 19.11 -9.43
C GLY A 333 -4.18 19.20 -10.01
N GLN A 334 -3.14 19.04 -9.19
CA GLN A 334 -1.75 19.33 -9.56
C GLN A 334 -0.80 18.14 -9.41
N CYS A 335 -1.08 17.17 -8.54
CA CYS A 335 -0.18 16.03 -8.34
C CYS A 335 -0.41 14.95 -9.41
N PRO A 336 0.59 14.10 -9.71
CA PRO A 336 0.46 13.04 -10.70
C PRO A 336 -0.71 12.10 -10.42
N LYS A 337 -1.03 11.85 -9.14
CA LYS A 337 -2.19 11.03 -8.78
C LYS A 337 -3.53 11.67 -9.14
N CYS A 338 -3.65 13.01 -9.08
CA CYS A 338 -4.86 13.71 -9.57
C CYS A 338 -4.98 13.60 -11.09
N HIS A 339 -3.88 13.84 -11.81
CA HIS A 339 -3.84 13.72 -13.28
C HIS A 339 -4.21 12.32 -13.72
N PHE A 340 -3.62 11.31 -13.09
CA PHE A 340 -3.87 9.90 -13.41
C PHE A 340 -5.31 9.50 -13.15
N VAL A 341 -5.87 9.81 -11.97
CA VAL A 341 -7.26 9.42 -11.67
C VAL A 341 -8.25 10.16 -12.57
N PHE A 342 -8.00 11.42 -12.91
CA PHE A 342 -8.84 12.13 -13.89
C PHE A 342 -8.79 11.43 -15.26
N LEU A 343 -7.59 11.16 -15.78
CA LEU A 343 -7.40 10.48 -17.07
C LEU A 343 -8.01 9.06 -17.08
N ALA A 344 -7.81 8.28 -16.03
CA ALA A 344 -8.28 6.90 -15.95
C ALA A 344 -9.82 6.80 -15.87
N LEU A 345 -10.49 7.80 -15.27
CA LEU A 345 -11.96 7.85 -15.17
C LEU A 345 -12.63 8.44 -16.42
N ALA A 346 -11.96 9.33 -17.15
CA ALA A 346 -12.54 10.06 -18.28
C ALA A 346 -13.15 9.18 -19.39
N PRO A 347 -12.60 8.01 -19.75
CA PRO A 347 -13.21 7.11 -20.73
C PRO A 347 -14.54 6.51 -20.28
N PHE A 348 -14.80 6.45 -18.97
CA PHE A 348 -15.92 5.71 -18.38
C PHE A 348 -16.95 6.61 -17.69
N MET A 349 -16.68 7.92 -17.58
CA MET A 349 -17.57 8.88 -16.93
C MET A 349 -18.01 9.98 -17.91
N PRO A 350 -19.28 10.43 -17.82
CA PRO A 350 -19.69 11.66 -18.48
C PRO A 350 -18.81 12.84 -18.02
N LYS A 351 -18.32 13.64 -18.98
CA LYS A 351 -17.47 14.81 -18.72
C LYS A 351 -18.01 15.74 -17.62
N PRO A 352 -19.31 16.13 -17.59
CA PRO A 352 -19.84 17.00 -16.54
C PRO A 352 -19.69 16.41 -15.12
N ARG A 353 -19.90 15.09 -14.98
CA ARG A 353 -19.75 14.40 -13.69
C ARG A 353 -18.30 14.42 -13.22
N LEU A 354 -17.36 14.08 -14.10
CA LEU A 354 -15.94 14.04 -13.75
C LEU A 354 -15.41 15.43 -13.39
N VAL A 355 -15.78 16.46 -14.17
CA VAL A 355 -15.42 17.86 -13.88
C VAL A 355 -16.01 18.30 -12.53
N ALA A 356 -17.24 17.92 -12.19
CA ALA A 356 -17.86 18.25 -10.90
C ALA A 356 -17.12 17.61 -9.71
N ILE A 357 -16.63 16.36 -9.85
CA ILE A 357 -15.87 15.67 -8.80
C ILE A 357 -14.56 16.41 -8.48
N PHE A 358 -13.84 16.87 -9.51
CA PHE A 358 -12.53 17.51 -9.37
C PHE A 358 -12.60 19.03 -9.20
N GLY A 359 -13.70 19.65 -9.61
CA GLY A 359 -13.89 21.11 -9.66
C GLY A 359 -13.24 21.80 -10.86
N ALA A 360 -12.57 21.04 -11.75
CA ALA A 360 -11.92 21.57 -12.96
C ALA A 360 -11.75 20.47 -14.02
N ASN A 361 -11.62 20.87 -15.29
CA ASN A 361 -11.26 19.97 -16.38
C ASN A 361 -9.74 19.90 -16.54
N LEU A 362 -9.10 18.90 -15.94
CA LEU A 362 -7.62 18.81 -15.95
C LEU A 362 -7.04 18.53 -17.35
N LEU A 363 -7.85 17.99 -18.28
CA LEU A 363 -7.41 17.72 -19.66
C LEU A 363 -7.40 18.95 -20.56
N ASP A 364 -7.99 20.06 -20.11
CA ASP A 364 -8.04 21.33 -20.86
C ASP A 364 -7.14 22.41 -20.24
N GLU A 365 -6.12 21.98 -19.48
CA GLU A 365 -5.16 22.86 -18.82
C GLU A 365 -3.76 22.63 -19.43
N PRO A 366 -3.35 23.38 -20.48
CA PRO A 366 -2.10 23.15 -21.20
C PRO A 366 -0.85 23.09 -20.31
N ARG A 367 -0.84 23.87 -19.23
CA ARG A 367 0.27 23.90 -18.24
C ARG A 367 0.49 22.57 -17.52
N LEU A 368 -0.49 21.65 -17.54
CA LEU A 368 -0.37 20.33 -16.92
C LEU A 368 0.30 19.30 -17.85
N ALA A 369 0.63 19.66 -19.09
CA ALA A 369 1.25 18.76 -20.07
C ALA A 369 2.44 17.95 -19.52
N PRO A 370 3.42 18.52 -18.79
CA PRO A 370 4.53 17.73 -18.25
C PRO A 370 4.07 16.61 -17.30
N GLY A 371 3.03 16.85 -16.50
CA GLY A 371 2.49 15.85 -15.59
C GLY A 371 1.84 14.67 -16.32
N PHE A 372 1.13 14.95 -17.42
CA PHE A 372 0.54 13.90 -18.26
C PHE A 372 1.60 13.18 -19.10
N ASP A 373 2.64 13.88 -19.59
CA ASP A 373 3.75 13.27 -20.32
C ASP A 373 4.47 12.20 -19.49
N ALA A 374 4.69 12.47 -18.20
CA ALA A 374 5.23 11.48 -17.26
C ALA A 374 4.30 10.27 -17.07
N LEU A 375 2.97 10.47 -17.05
CA LEU A 375 2.00 9.37 -16.91
C LEU A 375 1.93 8.47 -18.13
N ILE A 376 2.22 8.99 -19.32
CA ILE A 376 2.30 8.21 -20.56
C ILE A 376 3.73 7.74 -20.88
N GLU A 377 4.69 7.99 -19.97
CA GLU A 377 6.12 7.67 -20.13
C GLU A 377 6.72 8.22 -21.44
N TYR A 378 6.28 9.43 -21.81
CA TYR A 378 6.74 10.09 -23.03
C TYR A 378 7.95 10.97 -22.71
N ARG A 379 9.15 10.48 -23.07
CA ARG A 379 10.45 11.13 -22.79
C ARG A 379 10.75 11.33 -21.29
N ASP A 380 10.03 10.61 -20.44
CA ASP A 380 10.12 10.64 -19.00
C ASP A 380 9.78 9.23 -18.46
N HIS A 381 10.00 8.99 -17.17
CA HIS A 381 9.64 7.73 -16.51
C HIS A 381 8.35 7.88 -15.70
N LYS A 382 7.70 6.75 -15.39
CA LYS A 382 6.56 6.70 -14.48
C LYS A 382 6.90 7.46 -13.19
N PRO A 383 6.04 8.39 -12.72
CA PRO A 383 6.32 9.15 -11.51
C PRO A 383 6.31 8.23 -10.30
N PHE A 384 7.11 8.56 -9.28
CA PHE A 384 7.10 7.91 -7.97
C PHE A 384 5.86 8.28 -7.15
N GLU A 385 4.72 7.88 -7.67
CA GLU A 385 3.39 8.08 -7.14
C GLU A 385 2.56 6.82 -7.38
N CYS A 386 1.46 6.67 -6.65
CA CYS A 386 0.59 5.50 -6.77
C CYS A 386 -0.26 5.52 -8.05
N VAL A 387 0.32 5.51 -9.25
CA VAL A 387 -0.39 5.60 -10.54
C VAL A 387 -0.26 4.30 -11.35
N GLY A 388 -1.12 4.14 -12.37
CA GLY A 388 -1.09 2.99 -13.28
C GLY A 388 0.11 2.99 -14.23
N GLU A 389 0.10 2.08 -15.20
CA GLU A 389 1.16 1.94 -16.20
C GLU A 389 1.05 2.98 -17.32
N GLY A 390 2.17 3.28 -17.99
CA GLY A 390 2.15 4.22 -19.11
C GLY A 390 1.24 3.76 -20.24
N GLN A 391 1.17 2.44 -20.50
CA GLN A 391 0.29 1.89 -21.53
C GLN A 391 -1.19 2.14 -21.24
N GLU A 392 -1.58 2.17 -19.96
CA GLU A 392 -2.94 2.49 -19.55
C GLU A 392 -3.26 3.96 -19.82
N SER A 393 -2.37 4.86 -19.42
CA SER A 393 -2.53 6.30 -19.70
C SER A 393 -2.60 6.58 -21.20
N ARG A 394 -1.77 5.91 -22.00
CA ARG A 394 -1.76 6.02 -23.48
C ARG A 394 -3.07 5.51 -24.09
N ALA A 395 -3.56 4.35 -23.64
CA ALA A 395 -4.82 3.79 -24.09
C ALA A 395 -6.03 4.67 -23.72
N ALA A 396 -6.01 5.28 -22.52
CA ALA A 396 -7.03 6.23 -22.10
C ALA A 396 -7.02 7.47 -23.01
N PHE A 397 -5.87 8.11 -23.23
CA PHE A 397 -5.78 9.25 -24.15
C PHE A 397 -6.24 8.92 -25.57
N ALA A 398 -5.86 7.74 -26.11
CA ALA A 398 -6.30 7.30 -27.41
C ALA A 398 -7.83 7.15 -27.50
N ALA A 399 -8.47 6.61 -26.45
CA ALA A 399 -9.93 6.53 -26.37
C ALA A 399 -10.59 7.93 -26.30
N LEU A 400 -9.98 8.87 -25.57
CA LEU A 400 -10.48 10.25 -25.48
C LEU A 400 -10.33 11.02 -26.80
N ALA A 401 -9.25 10.78 -27.55
CA ALA A 401 -9.03 11.38 -28.87
C ALA A 401 -10.10 10.96 -29.90
N ALA A 402 -10.67 9.76 -29.75
CA ALA A 402 -11.80 9.29 -30.55
C ALA A 402 -13.18 9.78 -30.03
N SER A 403 -13.24 10.38 -28.84
CA SER A 403 -14.49 10.79 -28.20
C SER A 403 -14.86 12.24 -28.55
N PRO A 404 -16.04 12.52 -29.11
CA PRO A 404 -16.50 13.90 -29.36
C PRO A 404 -16.56 14.78 -28.11
N ALA A 405 -16.72 14.18 -26.92
CA ALA A 405 -16.80 14.91 -25.66
C ALA A 405 -15.43 15.45 -25.17
N TRP A 406 -14.33 14.81 -25.60
CA TRP A 406 -12.98 15.03 -25.06
C TRP A 406 -11.94 15.41 -26.10
N ARG A 407 -12.14 15.07 -27.38
CA ARG A 407 -11.13 15.25 -28.45
C ARG A 407 -10.68 16.70 -28.65
N GLU A 408 -11.48 17.68 -28.21
CA GLU A 408 -11.17 19.10 -28.34
C GLU A 408 -10.45 19.68 -27.10
N ASP A 409 -10.34 18.92 -26.00
CA ASP A 409 -9.59 19.37 -24.83
C ASP A 409 -8.10 19.48 -25.15
N SER A 410 -7.47 20.55 -24.68
CA SER A 410 -6.12 20.96 -25.08
C SER A 410 -5.07 19.84 -25.03
N LEU A 411 -5.05 19.03 -23.96
CA LEU A 411 -4.08 17.96 -23.80
C LEU A 411 -4.41 16.71 -24.62
N VAL A 412 -5.69 16.48 -24.92
CA VAL A 412 -6.13 15.38 -25.79
C VAL A 412 -5.78 15.68 -27.24
N GLN A 413 -6.03 16.91 -27.71
CA GLN A 413 -5.61 17.37 -29.03
C GLN A 413 -4.08 17.28 -29.19
N ARG A 414 -3.33 17.74 -28.18
CA ARG A 414 -1.87 17.65 -28.17
C ARG A 414 -1.40 16.19 -28.25
N PHE A 415 -1.97 15.31 -27.43
CA PHE A 415 -1.62 13.89 -27.48
C PHE A 415 -1.83 13.31 -28.88
N ALA A 416 -2.99 13.54 -29.49
CA ALA A 416 -3.33 12.99 -30.81
C ALA A 416 -2.43 13.52 -31.94
N ARG A 417 -2.07 14.81 -31.90
CA ARG A 417 -1.29 15.47 -32.97
C ARG A 417 0.21 15.30 -32.83
N GLU A 418 0.72 15.36 -31.60
CA GLU A 418 2.16 15.44 -31.34
C GLU A 418 2.70 14.12 -30.81
N VAL A 419 2.03 13.51 -29.82
CA VAL A 419 2.58 12.37 -29.08
C VAL A 419 2.28 11.04 -29.76
N GLN A 420 1.01 10.77 -30.05
CA GLN A 420 0.53 9.51 -30.61
C GLN A 420 1.27 9.08 -31.89
N PRO A 421 1.60 9.96 -32.85
CA PRO A 421 2.35 9.56 -34.06
C PRO A 421 3.79 9.12 -33.78
N GLN A 422 4.36 9.49 -32.63
CA GLN A 422 5.70 9.09 -32.20
C GLN A 422 5.69 7.80 -31.36
N LEU A 423 4.50 7.36 -30.93
CA LEU A 423 4.34 6.10 -30.24
C LEU A 423 4.28 4.97 -31.28
N GLY A 424 4.96 3.85 -31.01
CA GLY A 424 4.74 2.61 -31.77
C GLY A 424 3.34 2.04 -31.51
N GLU A 425 3.08 0.81 -31.96
CA GLU A 425 1.81 0.13 -31.68
C GLU A 425 1.50 0.11 -30.18
N GLN A 426 0.30 0.58 -29.80
CA GLN A 426 -0.16 0.64 -28.42
C GLN A 426 -1.39 -0.26 -28.23
N PRO A 427 -1.56 -0.87 -27.05
CA PRO A 427 -2.79 -1.59 -26.74
C PRO A 427 -3.98 -0.64 -26.76
N GLY A 428 -5.09 -1.11 -27.35
CA GLY A 428 -6.36 -0.40 -27.27
C GLY A 428 -6.97 -0.49 -25.86
N LEU A 429 -7.83 0.46 -25.51
CA LEU A 429 -8.48 0.48 -24.18
C LEU A 429 -9.12 -0.88 -23.82
N ALA A 430 -9.82 -1.50 -24.76
CA ALA A 430 -10.54 -2.76 -24.53
C ALA A 430 -9.62 -3.94 -24.16
N SER A 431 -8.37 -3.98 -24.62
CA SER A 431 -7.45 -5.10 -24.31
C SER A 431 -6.89 -5.04 -22.89
N LEU A 432 -6.99 -3.88 -22.21
CA LEU A 432 -6.49 -3.68 -20.85
C LEU A 432 -7.54 -3.94 -19.76
N LEU A 433 -8.81 -4.14 -20.16
CA LEU A 433 -9.94 -4.29 -19.23
C LEU A 433 -10.21 -5.72 -18.72
N PRO A 434 -9.87 -6.80 -19.46
CA PRO A 434 -10.04 -8.15 -18.94
C PRO A 434 -9.23 -8.40 -17.66
N ALA A 435 -9.83 -9.12 -16.73
CA ALA A 435 -9.17 -9.63 -15.55
C ALA A 435 -8.12 -10.69 -15.95
N ALA A 436 -6.94 -10.65 -15.31
CA ALA A 436 -5.93 -11.69 -15.43
C ALA A 436 -6.16 -12.81 -14.42
N ASP A 437 -5.63 -14.01 -14.71
CA ASP A 437 -5.76 -15.18 -13.83
C ASP A 437 -4.82 -15.15 -12.62
N THR A 438 -3.81 -14.28 -12.62
CA THR A 438 -2.83 -14.17 -11.53
C THR A 438 -3.46 -13.49 -10.31
N HIS A 439 -3.85 -14.25 -9.28
CA HIS A 439 -4.33 -13.72 -7.99
C HIS A 439 -4.31 -14.74 -6.84
N GLY A 440 -4.39 -14.24 -5.60
CA GLY A 440 -4.51 -15.04 -4.38
C GLY A 440 -5.93 -15.14 -3.79
N ILE A 441 -6.94 -14.65 -4.52
CA ILE A 441 -8.35 -14.60 -4.05
C ILE A 441 -8.87 -16.04 -3.84
N PRO A 442 -9.52 -16.35 -2.69
CA PRO A 442 -10.18 -17.63 -2.47
C PRO A 442 -11.19 -17.98 -3.56
N GLU A 443 -11.21 -19.22 -4.02
CA GLU A 443 -12.07 -19.67 -5.11
C GLU A 443 -13.55 -19.36 -4.86
N ALA A 444 -14.04 -19.59 -3.65
CA ALA A 444 -15.43 -19.29 -3.26
C ALA A 444 -15.79 -17.79 -3.35
N VAL A 445 -14.81 -16.90 -3.21
CA VAL A 445 -14.97 -15.45 -3.40
C VAL A 445 -14.84 -15.12 -4.89
N TRP A 446 -13.82 -15.65 -5.57
CA TRP A 446 -13.53 -15.40 -6.99
C TRP A 446 -14.69 -15.81 -7.90
N ALA A 447 -15.30 -16.97 -7.65
CA ALA A 447 -16.45 -17.46 -8.39
C ALA A 447 -17.62 -16.45 -8.40
N LYS A 448 -17.75 -15.64 -7.34
CA LYS A 448 -18.81 -14.63 -7.21
C LYS A 448 -18.41 -13.26 -7.77
N VAL A 449 -17.17 -12.84 -7.59
CA VAL A 449 -16.73 -11.49 -8.00
C VAL A 449 -16.26 -11.42 -9.45
N SER A 450 -15.82 -12.54 -10.03
CA SER A 450 -15.32 -12.55 -11.42
C SER A 450 -16.40 -12.21 -12.45
N GLU A 451 -17.65 -12.59 -12.20
CA GLU A 451 -18.80 -12.21 -13.04
C GLU A 451 -19.04 -10.70 -12.99
N ASP A 452 -19.00 -10.10 -11.80
CA ASP A 452 -19.14 -8.65 -11.58
C ASP A 452 -18.02 -7.84 -12.25
N PHE A 453 -16.80 -8.39 -12.29
CA PHE A 453 -15.67 -7.77 -12.96
C PHE A 453 -15.74 -7.85 -14.50
N ARG A 454 -16.43 -8.85 -15.04
CA ARG A 454 -16.65 -9.06 -16.48
C ARG A 454 -17.82 -8.27 -17.03
N ALA A 455 -18.95 -8.27 -16.30
CA ALA A 455 -20.04 -7.32 -16.51
C ALA A 455 -19.45 -5.92 -16.50
#